data_AF-A0A7K4FP81-F1
#
_entry.id   AF-A0A7K4FP81-F1
#
_cell.length_a   1.000
_cell.length_b   1.000
_cell.length_c   1.000
_cell.angle_alpha   90.00
_cell.angle_beta   90.00
_cell.angle_gamma   90.00
#
_symmetry.space_group_name_H-M   'P 1'
#
loop_
_entity.id
_entity.type
_entity.pdbx_description
1 polymer ?
#
loop_
_entity_poly.entity_id
_entity_poly.type
_entity_poly.pdbx_seq_one_letter_code
_entity_poly.pdbx_strand_id
1 'polypeptide(L)'
;MEIKSEWGHLNRVIMHRPGTEITYAMLAPKPFLFERPFNYSIANKEHQNLEDTLRENGVKVDLLENLIVDEAEKKASFRQKLEEKIMALVNFYGTMESVEEAKKDMEKNIKYVDPLSLFQALIMEPSIDLKEY
;
A
#
# COMPACT_ATOMS: atom_id res chain seq x y z
N MET A 1 16.65 16.62 6.49
CA MET A 1 16.52 17.17 5.12
C MET A 1 15.46 18.27 5.20
N GLU A 2 15.74 19.44 4.68
CA GLU A 2 14.85 20.60 4.79
C GLU A 2 14.38 20.99 3.39
N ILE A 3 13.06 21.07 3.20
CA ILE A 3 12.45 21.52 1.95
C ILE A 3 12.28 23.04 2.08
N LYS A 4 12.96 23.81 1.23
CA LYS A 4 13.00 25.28 1.31
C LYS A 4 12.11 25.98 0.28
N SER A 5 11.88 25.34 -0.86
CA SER A 5 11.07 25.89 -1.95
C SER A 5 10.59 24.79 -2.89
N GLU A 6 9.54 25.09 -3.64
CA GLU A 6 8.97 24.22 -4.69
C GLU A 6 9.76 24.25 -6.01
N TRP A 7 10.62 25.26 -6.22
CA TRP A 7 11.43 25.45 -7.45
C TRP A 7 12.93 25.23 -7.23
N GLY A 8 13.33 24.88 -6.02
CA GLY A 8 14.73 24.57 -5.70
C GLY A 8 15.19 23.27 -6.36
N HIS A 9 16.49 22.99 -6.30
CA HIS A 9 17.00 21.72 -6.79
C HIS A 9 16.45 20.55 -5.96
N LEU A 10 15.78 19.61 -6.63
CA LEU A 10 15.23 18.42 -6.00
C LEU A 10 16.35 17.42 -5.73
N ASN A 11 16.64 17.15 -4.45
CA ASN A 11 17.72 16.23 -4.06
C ASN A 11 17.22 14.81 -3.76
N ARG A 12 15.98 14.68 -3.25
CA ARG A 12 15.37 13.42 -2.83
C ARG A 12 13.86 13.50 -2.96
N VAL A 13 13.22 12.43 -3.38
CA VAL A 13 11.76 12.32 -3.51
C VAL A 13 11.29 10.93 -3.10
N ILE A 14 10.10 10.86 -2.51
CA ILE A 14 9.41 9.60 -2.22
C ILE A 14 8.32 9.41 -3.27
N MET A 15 8.23 8.20 -3.84
CA MET A 15 7.24 7.85 -4.85
C MET A 15 6.53 6.55 -4.49
N HIS A 16 5.31 6.37 -4.99
CA HIS A 16 4.55 5.12 -4.86
C HIS A 16 4.24 4.59 -6.26
N ARG A 17 4.63 3.35 -6.54
CA ARG A 17 4.31 2.72 -7.83
C ARG A 17 2.88 2.21 -7.82
N PRO A 18 2.13 2.41 -8.91
CA PRO A 18 0.85 1.75 -9.11
C PRO A 18 0.91 0.24 -8.84
N GLY A 19 0.24 -0.23 -7.80
CA GLY A 19 0.12 -1.64 -7.45
C GLY A 19 -1.24 -2.23 -7.83
N THR A 20 -1.61 -3.32 -7.14
CA THR A 20 -2.86 -4.04 -7.38
C THR A 20 -4.09 -3.18 -7.06
N GLU A 21 -3.96 -2.17 -6.20
CA GLU A 21 -5.03 -1.22 -5.86
C GLU A 21 -5.61 -0.52 -7.09
N ILE A 22 -4.76 -0.25 -8.08
CA ILE A 22 -5.21 0.36 -9.33
C ILE A 22 -6.09 -0.60 -10.12
N THR A 23 -5.83 -1.92 -10.08
CA THR A 23 -6.66 -2.91 -10.76
C THR A 23 -8.11 -2.84 -10.26
N TYR A 24 -8.31 -2.76 -8.95
CA TYR A 24 -9.65 -2.60 -8.36
C TYR A 24 -10.25 -1.23 -8.68
N ALA A 25 -9.47 -0.15 -8.59
CA ALA A 25 -9.92 1.17 -8.95
C ALA A 25 -10.40 1.27 -10.41
N MET A 26 -9.78 0.55 -11.34
CA MET A 26 -10.18 0.57 -12.75
C MET A 26 -11.54 -0.11 -13.01
N LEU A 27 -12.00 -1.00 -12.12
CA LEU A 27 -13.33 -1.61 -12.20
C LEU A 27 -14.43 -0.61 -11.81
N ALA A 28 -14.15 0.28 -10.87
CA ALA A 28 -15.07 1.31 -10.41
C ALA A 28 -14.33 2.64 -10.10
N PRO A 29 -13.96 3.44 -11.12
CA PRO A 29 -13.06 4.59 -10.93
C PRO A 29 -13.57 5.66 -9.97
N LYS A 30 -14.85 6.03 -10.07
CA LYS A 30 -15.43 7.15 -9.31
C LYS A 30 -15.36 6.95 -7.79
N PRO A 31 -15.76 5.79 -7.22
CA PRO A 31 -15.57 5.50 -5.79
C PRO A 31 -14.12 5.66 -5.29
N PHE A 32 -13.14 5.41 -6.16
CA PHE A 32 -11.71 5.53 -5.86
C PHE A 32 -11.12 6.90 -6.25
N LEU A 33 -11.98 7.91 -6.51
CA LEU A 33 -11.61 9.27 -6.90
C LEU A 33 -10.84 9.36 -8.23
N PHE A 34 -10.97 8.36 -9.10
CA PHE A 34 -10.48 8.42 -10.48
C PHE A 34 -11.57 8.91 -11.43
N GLU A 35 -11.17 9.74 -12.39
CA GLU A 35 -12.10 10.27 -13.40
C GLU A 35 -12.56 9.20 -14.39
N ARG A 36 -11.63 8.33 -14.81
CA ARG A 36 -11.84 7.32 -15.86
C ARG A 36 -10.84 6.17 -15.72
N PRO A 37 -11.13 4.99 -16.31
CA PRO A 37 -10.16 3.92 -16.36
C PRO A 37 -8.99 4.26 -17.29
N PHE A 38 -7.82 3.70 -17.00
CA PHE A 38 -6.61 3.79 -17.83
C PHE A 38 -5.90 2.43 -17.90
N ASN A 39 -4.95 2.32 -18.82
CA ASN A 39 -4.17 1.09 -18.97
C ASN A 39 -3.09 1.01 -17.89
N TYR A 40 -3.29 0.11 -16.92
CA TYR A 40 -2.37 -0.12 -15.80
C TYR A 40 -0.93 -0.39 -16.26
N SER A 41 -0.73 -1.26 -17.25
CA SER A 41 0.61 -1.62 -17.74
C SER A 41 1.34 -0.45 -18.40
N ILE A 42 0.61 0.46 -19.05
CA ILE A 42 1.19 1.68 -19.61
C ILE A 42 1.55 2.64 -18.48
N ALA A 43 0.65 2.89 -17.53
CA ALA A 43 0.91 3.77 -16.40
C ALA A 43 2.10 3.32 -15.55
N ASN A 44 2.27 2.01 -15.35
CA ASN A 44 3.43 1.49 -14.61
C ASN A 44 4.75 1.73 -15.36
N LYS A 45 4.76 1.62 -16.70
CA LYS A 45 5.92 1.97 -17.52
C LYS A 45 6.22 3.46 -17.50
N GLU A 46 5.19 4.31 -17.59
CA GLU A 46 5.33 5.76 -17.50
C GLU A 46 5.90 6.16 -16.13
N HIS A 47 5.42 5.55 -15.04
CA HIS A 47 5.94 5.78 -13.70
C HIS A 47 7.41 5.35 -13.56
N GLN A 48 7.77 4.17 -14.08
CA GLN A 48 9.17 3.70 -14.08
C GLN A 48 10.08 4.65 -14.87
N ASN A 49 9.64 5.12 -16.05
CA ASN A 49 10.39 6.09 -16.84
C ASN A 49 10.60 7.42 -16.09
N LEU A 50 9.60 7.88 -15.34
CA LEU A 50 9.73 9.07 -14.49
C LEU A 50 10.77 8.86 -13.38
N GLU A 51 10.73 7.72 -12.69
CA GLU A 51 11.74 7.40 -11.67
C GLU A 51 13.15 7.37 -12.24
N ASP A 52 13.33 6.76 -13.41
CA ASP A 52 14.65 6.64 -14.04
C ASP A 52 15.15 8.00 -14.51
N THR A 53 14.27 8.82 -15.09
CA THR A 53 14.59 10.22 -15.43
C THR A 53 15.06 11.00 -14.20
N LEU A 54 14.39 10.85 -13.05
CA LEU A 54 14.78 11.52 -11.81
C LEU A 54 16.15 11.04 -11.32
N ARG A 55 16.39 9.72 -11.33
CA ARG A 55 17.69 9.14 -10.93
C ARG A 55 18.82 9.60 -11.84
N GLU A 56 18.61 9.65 -13.15
CA GLU A 56 19.57 10.15 -14.14
C GLU A 56 19.94 11.61 -13.90
N ASN A 57 19.00 12.41 -13.38
CA ASN A 57 19.23 13.81 -12.99
C ASN A 57 19.82 13.95 -11.57
N GLY A 58 20.30 12.87 -10.96
CA GLY A 58 20.95 12.87 -9.65
C GLY A 58 19.98 12.94 -8.46
N VAL A 59 18.67 12.82 -8.69
CA VAL A 59 17.67 12.80 -7.61
C VAL A 59 17.66 11.43 -6.94
N LYS A 60 17.74 11.41 -5.61
CA LYS A 60 17.51 10.18 -4.85
C LYS A 60 16.01 9.85 -4.83
N VAL A 61 15.62 8.77 -5.50
CA VAL A 61 14.23 8.28 -5.50
C VAL A 61 14.07 7.13 -4.51
N ASP A 62 13.25 7.32 -3.48
CA ASP A 62 12.84 6.26 -2.55
C ASP A 62 11.41 5.81 -2.84
N LEU A 63 11.18 4.49 -2.86
CA LEU A 63 9.83 3.96 -3.00
C LEU A 63 9.18 3.81 -1.63
N LEU A 64 7.93 4.27 -1.51
CA LEU A 64 7.15 4.17 -0.28
C LEU A 64 7.06 2.73 0.22
N GLU A 65 6.80 1.78 -0.68
CA GLU A 65 6.79 0.34 -0.38
C GLU A 65 8.09 -0.08 0.33
N ASN A 66 9.24 0.17 -0.31
CA ASN A 66 10.54 -0.20 0.25
C ASN A 66 10.78 0.47 1.60
N LEU A 67 10.41 1.75 1.77
CA LEU A 67 10.59 2.45 3.05
C LEU A 67 9.79 1.80 4.19
N ILE A 68 8.54 1.39 3.92
CA ILE A 68 7.68 0.77 4.92
C ILE A 68 8.11 -0.67 5.21
N VAL A 69 8.39 -1.45 4.16
CA VAL A 69 8.85 -2.85 4.25
C VAL A 69 10.16 -2.92 5.02
N ASP A 70 11.17 -2.15 4.61
CA ASP A 70 12.48 -2.12 5.26
C ASP A 70 12.38 -1.74 6.75
N GLU A 71 11.54 -0.76 7.07
CA GLU A 71 11.39 -0.29 8.45
C GLU A 71 10.68 -1.34 9.32
N ALA A 72 9.68 -2.03 8.77
CA ALA A 72 9.00 -3.14 9.44
C ALA A 72 9.91 -4.38 9.63
N GLU A 73 10.84 -4.63 8.71
CA GLU A 73 11.87 -5.67 8.88
C GLU A 73 12.89 -5.31 9.98
N LYS A 74 13.28 -4.04 10.05
CA LYS A 74 14.35 -3.57 10.95
C LYS A 74 13.87 -3.27 12.37
N LYS A 75 12.61 -2.84 12.54
CA LYS A 75 12.09 -2.33 13.82
C LYS A 75 10.80 -3.03 14.23
N ALA A 76 10.91 -3.90 15.23
CA ALA A 76 9.76 -4.60 15.82
C ALA A 76 8.64 -3.64 16.30
N SER A 77 8.99 -2.48 16.85
CA SER A 77 8.01 -1.49 17.30
C SER A 77 7.26 -0.80 16.17
N PHE A 78 7.89 -0.65 14.99
CA PHE A 78 7.22 -0.15 13.79
C PHE A 78 6.32 -1.23 13.21
N ARG A 79 6.84 -2.47 13.11
CA ARG A 79 6.07 -3.63 12.68
C ARG A 79 4.80 -3.82 13.50
N GLN A 80 4.87 -3.76 14.83
CA GLN A 80 3.71 -3.89 15.69
C GLN A 80 2.64 -2.83 15.40
N LYS A 81 3.04 -1.57 15.18
CA LYS A 81 2.11 -0.49 14.82
C LYS A 81 1.48 -0.73 13.44
N LEU A 82 2.23 -1.28 12.50
CA LEU A 82 1.71 -1.65 11.19
C LEU A 82 0.66 -2.77 11.33
N GLU A 83 0.97 -3.83 12.07
CA GLU A 83 0.03 -4.92 12.37
C GLU A 83 -1.25 -4.40 13.03
N GLU A 84 -1.14 -3.55 14.06
CA GLU A 84 -2.27 -2.88 14.73
C GLU A 84 -3.12 -2.06 13.75
N LYS A 85 -2.47 -1.31 12.85
CA LYS A 85 -3.16 -0.52 11.82
C LYS A 85 -3.91 -1.42 10.84
N ILE A 86 -3.31 -2.51 10.39
CA ILE A 86 -3.95 -3.47 9.48
C ILE A 86 -5.17 -4.12 10.14
N MET A 87 -5.06 -4.58 11.39
CA MET A 87 -6.19 -5.14 12.13
C MET A 87 -7.38 -4.17 12.25
N ALA A 88 -7.11 -2.87 12.31
CA ALA A 88 -8.15 -1.85 12.34
C ALA A 88 -8.77 -1.52 10.96
N LEU A 89 -8.07 -1.81 9.86
CA LEU A 89 -8.50 -1.49 8.50
C LEU A 89 -9.25 -2.63 7.82
N VAL A 90 -8.89 -3.88 8.10
CA VAL A 90 -9.52 -5.03 7.44
C VAL A 90 -10.96 -5.20 7.93
N ASN A 91 -11.89 -5.22 6.97
CA ASN A 91 -13.31 -5.42 7.25
C ASN A 91 -13.75 -6.82 6.86
N PHE A 92 -14.57 -7.44 7.70
CA PHE A 92 -15.21 -8.73 7.42
C PHE A 92 -16.72 -8.54 7.35
N TYR A 93 -17.34 -9.16 6.34
CA TYR A 93 -18.78 -9.19 6.13
C TYR A 93 -19.25 -10.65 6.19
N GLY A 94 -20.33 -10.93 6.91
CA GLY A 94 -20.81 -12.29 7.16
C GLY A 94 -21.74 -12.35 8.35
N THR A 95 -21.95 -13.53 8.93
CA THR A 95 -22.66 -13.67 10.20
C THR A 95 -21.82 -13.17 11.37
N MET A 96 -22.46 -12.84 12.49
CA MET A 96 -21.75 -12.35 13.68
C MET A 96 -20.70 -13.37 14.14
N GLU A 97 -21.05 -14.66 14.12
CA GLU A 97 -20.16 -15.76 14.50
C GLU A 97 -18.96 -15.88 13.55
N SER A 98 -19.20 -15.88 12.23
CA SER A 98 -18.12 -16.00 11.25
C SER A 98 -17.16 -14.81 11.29
N VAL A 99 -17.68 -13.60 11.50
CA VAL A 99 -16.87 -12.38 11.63
C VAL A 99 -16.01 -12.41 12.89
N GLU A 100 -16.56 -12.84 14.02
CA GLU A 100 -15.79 -12.99 15.26
C GLU A 100 -14.69 -14.04 15.13
N GLU A 101 -14.98 -15.17 14.48
CA GLU A 101 -14.00 -16.22 14.21
C GLU A 101 -12.86 -15.71 13.32
N ALA A 102 -13.19 -15.05 12.19
CA ALA A 102 -12.21 -14.50 11.27
C ALA A 102 -11.31 -13.44 11.93
N LYS A 103 -11.87 -12.57 12.78
CA LYS A 103 -11.08 -11.59 13.55
C LYS A 103 -10.11 -12.25 14.52
N LYS A 104 -10.55 -13.29 15.25
CA LYS A 104 -9.69 -14.05 16.17
C LYS A 104 -8.59 -14.81 15.41
N ASP A 105 -8.89 -15.33 14.22
CA ASP A 105 -7.91 -15.99 13.38
C ASP A 105 -6.86 -14.98 12.87
N MET A 106 -7.31 -13.82 12.38
CA MET A 106 -6.42 -12.73 11.95
C MET A 106 -5.49 -12.28 13.07
N GLU A 107 -6.01 -12.04 14.29
CA GLU A 107 -5.20 -11.63 15.45
C GLU A 107 -4.09 -12.63 15.77
N LYS A 108 -4.36 -13.94 15.66
CA LYS A 108 -3.36 -14.99 15.90
C LYS A 108 -2.32 -15.07 14.79
N ASN A 109 -2.74 -14.83 13.54
CA ASN A 109 -1.95 -15.11 12.35
C ASN A 109 -1.17 -13.90 11.81
N ILE A 110 -1.57 -12.67 12.14
CA ILE A 110 -0.99 -11.45 11.55
C ILE A 110 0.52 -11.33 11.74
N LYS A 111 1.05 -11.80 12.87
CA LYS A 111 2.49 -11.82 13.17
C LYS A 111 3.32 -12.68 12.21
N TYR A 112 2.69 -13.61 11.49
CA TYR A 112 3.35 -14.47 10.50
C TYR A 112 3.26 -13.90 9.07
N VAL A 113 2.46 -12.86 8.86
CA VAL A 113 2.34 -12.17 7.57
C VAL A 113 3.62 -11.37 7.33
N ASP A 114 4.19 -11.47 6.14
CA ASP A 114 5.41 -10.75 5.80
C ASP A 114 5.13 -9.23 5.62
N PRO A 115 6.15 -8.37 5.78
CA PRO A 115 5.97 -6.92 5.67
C PRO A 115 5.43 -6.43 4.33
N LEU A 116 5.76 -7.09 3.22
CA LEU A 116 5.25 -6.72 1.91
C LEU A 116 3.75 -6.98 1.84
N SER A 117 3.29 -8.15 2.30
CA SER A 117 1.86 -8.47 2.40
C SER A 117 1.12 -7.50 3.33
N LEU A 118 1.73 -7.09 4.45
CA LEU A 118 1.16 -6.06 5.34
C LEU A 118 1.05 -4.71 4.64
N PHE A 119 2.07 -4.28 3.88
CA PHE A 119 2.01 -3.05 3.08
C PHE A 119 0.92 -3.11 2.01
N GLN A 120 0.79 -4.23 1.29
CA GLN A 120 -0.27 -4.41 0.29
C GLN A 120 -1.65 -4.33 0.95
N ALA A 121 -1.86 -4.95 2.10
CA ALA A 121 -3.10 -4.82 2.86
C ALA A 121 -3.38 -3.37 3.31
N LEU A 122 -2.33 -2.59 3.65
CA LEU A 122 -2.46 -1.18 4.03
C LEU A 122 -3.01 -0.34 2.90
N ILE A 123 -2.51 -0.54 1.68
CA ILE A 123 -2.91 0.24 0.50
C ILE A 123 -4.27 -0.22 -0.03
N MET A 124 -4.57 -1.51 0.11
CA MET A 124 -5.80 -2.11 -0.42
C MET A 124 -7.04 -1.90 0.47
N GLU A 125 -6.86 -1.74 1.79
CA GLU A 125 -7.94 -1.71 2.79
C GLU A 125 -9.00 -2.80 2.55
N PRO A 126 -8.59 -4.09 2.57
CA PRO A 126 -9.43 -5.16 2.05
C PRO A 126 -10.71 -5.36 2.87
N SER A 127 -11.77 -5.64 2.13
CA SER A 127 -13.06 -6.09 2.65
C SER A 127 -13.29 -7.53 2.23
N ILE A 128 -13.44 -8.42 3.22
CA ILE A 128 -13.54 -9.87 3.02
C ILE A 128 -14.98 -10.31 3.28
N ASP A 129 -15.63 -10.82 2.23
CA ASP A 129 -16.97 -11.39 2.30
C ASP A 129 -16.89 -12.90 2.62
N LEU A 130 -17.29 -13.25 3.85
CA LEU A 130 -17.31 -14.60 4.39
C LEU A 130 -18.58 -15.32 3.91
N LYS A 131 -18.53 -15.84 2.69
CA LYS A 131 -19.63 -16.62 2.13
C LYS A 131 -19.82 -17.92 2.91
N GLU A 132 -21.04 -18.17 3.33
CA GLU A 132 -21.46 -19.51 3.77
C GLU A 132 -21.55 -20.40 2.53
N TYR A 133 -20.74 -21.46 2.48
CA TYR A 133 -20.81 -22.51 1.47
C TYR A 133 -21.49 -23.75 2.04
#